data_AF-A0A6C0EHY8-F1
#
_entry.id   AF-A0A6C0EHY8-F1
#
_cell.length_a   1.000
_cell.length_b   1.000
_cell.length_c   1.000
_cell.angle_alpha   90.00
_cell.angle_beta   90.00
_cell.angle_gamma   90.00
#
_symmetry.space_group_name_H-M   'P 1'
#
loop_
_entity.id
_entity.type
_entity.pdbx_description
1 polymer ?
#
loop_
_entity_poly.entity_id
_entity_poly.type
_entity_poly.pdbx_seq_one_letter_code
_entity_poly.pdbx_strand_id
1 'polypeptide(L)' 'MEIEYNGISYLINKDLYECDDIFYKRIWFISKQQPKNKTEFDEIIHYSLFWKNIYYYGCKYNQNIHNKINDLQQVID' A
#
# COMPACT_ATOMS: atom_id res chain seq x y z
N MET A 1 -1.28 -5.18 -12.48
CA MET A 1 -1.67 -3.92 -13.12
C MET A 1 -0.44 -3.04 -13.20
N GLU A 2 -0.15 -2.53 -14.38
CA GLU A 2 0.89 -1.52 -14.58
C GLU A 2 0.26 -0.13 -14.46
N ILE A 3 0.86 0.75 -13.68
CA ILE A 3 0.47 2.15 -13.55
C ILE A 3 1.70 3.05 -13.62
N GLU A 4 1.51 4.29 -14.04
CA GLU A 4 2.54 5.32 -14.02
C GLU A 4 2.14 6.44 -13.03
N TYR A 5 3.07 6.82 -12.16
CA TYR A 5 2.90 7.96 -11.27
C TYR A 5 4.23 8.68 -11.08
N ASN A 6 4.25 10.00 -11.26
CA ASN A 6 5.46 10.83 -11.20
C ASN A 6 6.62 10.32 -12.09
N GLY A 7 6.30 9.78 -13.28
CA GLY A 7 7.30 9.24 -14.21
C GLY A 7 7.93 7.91 -13.78
N ILE A 8 7.36 7.24 -12.77
CA ILE A 8 7.76 5.91 -12.31
C ILE A 8 6.65 4.92 -12.66
N SER A 9 7.02 3.83 -13.34
CA SER A 9 6.11 2.71 -13.62
C SER A 9 6.14 1.70 -12.48
N TYR A 10 4.96 1.31 -12.01
CA TYR A 10 4.78 0.29 -10.98
C TYR A 10 4.01 -0.90 -11.54
N LEU A 11 4.48 -2.12 -11.25
CA LEU A 11 3.74 -3.35 -11.51
C LEU A 11 3.20 -3.89 -10.18
N ILE A 12 1.89 -3.77 -9.97
CA ILE A 12 1.22 -4.16 -8.72
C ILE A 12 0.24 -5.30 -9.00
N ASN A 13 0.40 -6.40 -8.27
CA ASN A 13 -0.47 -7.56 -8.39
C ASN A 13 -1.69 -7.42 -7.48
N LYS A 14 -2.85 -7.80 -8.02
CA LYS A 14 -4.12 -7.87 -7.29
C LYS A 14 -4.21 -9.23 -6.59
N ASP A 15 -4.61 -9.26 -5.33
CA ASP A 15 -4.90 -10.54 -4.67
C ASP A 15 -6.21 -11.12 -5.20
N LEU A 16 -6.31 -12.45 -5.27
CA LEU A 16 -7.47 -13.15 -5.85
C LEU A 16 -8.81 -12.72 -5.23
N TYR A 17 -8.82 -12.43 -3.94
CA TYR A 17 -10.03 -12.08 -3.18
C TYR A 17 -10.14 -10.58 -2.86
N GLU A 18 -9.26 -9.76 -3.43
CA GLU A 18 -9.34 -8.31 -3.29
C GLU A 18 -10.43 -7.78 -4.23
N CYS A 19 -11.34 -6.94 -3.74
CA CYS A 19 -12.27 -6.25 -4.64
C CYS A 19 -11.56 -5.12 -5.39
N ASP A 20 -12.08 -4.72 -6.54
CA ASP A 20 -11.45 -3.70 -7.38
C ASP A 20 -11.30 -2.36 -6.65
N ASP A 21 -12.30 -1.93 -5.90
CA ASP A 21 -12.25 -0.67 -5.15
C ASP A 21 -11.10 -0.65 -4.14
N ILE A 22 -10.90 -1.72 -3.38
CA ILE A 22 -9.79 -1.83 -2.43
C ILE A 22 -8.46 -1.92 -3.17
N PHE A 23 -8.42 -2.66 -4.28
CA PHE A 23 -7.22 -2.78 -5.10
C PHE A 23 -6.75 -1.43 -5.64
N TYR A 24 -7.64 -0.62 -6.21
CA TYR A 24 -7.31 0.71 -6.72
C TYR A 24 -6.86 1.66 -5.60
N LYS A 25 -7.53 1.63 -4.44
CA LYS A 25 -7.10 2.43 -3.29
C LYS A 25 -5.73 1.98 -2.77
N ARG A 26 -5.41 0.69 -2.81
CA ARG A 26 -4.09 0.16 -2.46
C ARG A 26 -3.02 0.56 -3.46
N ILE A 27 -3.31 0.54 -4.76
CA ILE A 27 -2.41 1.07 -5.81
C ILE A 27 -2.08 2.54 -5.52
N TRP A 28 -3.09 3.33 -5.18
CA TRP A 28 -2.90 4.75 -4.85
C TRP A 28 -2.05 4.92 -3.59
N PHE A 29 -2.33 4.12 -2.55
CA PHE A 29 -1.53 4.09 -1.33
C PHE A 29 -0.04 3.82 -1.63
N ILE A 30 0.26 2.80 -2.45
CA ILE A 30 1.63 2.42 -2.82
C ILE A 30 2.34 3.52 -3.61
N SER A 31 1.70 4.02 -4.68
CA SER A 31 2.31 4.99 -5.60
C SER A 31 2.62 6.32 -4.91
N LYS A 32 1.78 6.76 -3.98
CA LYS A 32 1.99 7.99 -3.20
C LYS A 32 3.21 7.96 -2.28
N GLN A 33 3.67 6.77 -1.87
CA GLN A 33 4.88 6.64 -1.05
C GLN A 33 6.17 6.97 -1.80
N GLN A 34 6.15 6.98 -3.14
CA GLN A 34 7.30 7.31 -4.00
C GLN A 34 8.59 6.54 -3.60
N PRO A 35 8.55 5.20 -3.54
CA PRO A 35 9.74 4.40 -3.22
C PRO A 35 10.87 4.69 -4.20
N LYS A 36 12.09 4.85 -3.68
CA LYS A 36 13.27 5.25 -4.46
C LYS A 36 14.05 4.07 -5.01
N ASN A 37 13.80 2.88 -4.47
CA ASN A 37 14.48 1.66 -4.86
C ASN A 37 13.56 0.45 -4.66
N LYS A 38 14.02 -0.70 -5.16
CA LYS A 38 13.27 -1.95 -5.09
C LYS A 38 12.96 -2.38 -3.65
N THR A 39 13.91 -2.20 -2.72
CA THR A 39 13.72 -2.60 -1.33
C THR A 39 12.59 -1.79 -0.68
N GLU A 40 12.59 -0.48 -0.83
CA GLU A 40 11.51 0.39 -0.35
C GLU A 40 10.18 0.01 -1.01
N PHE A 41 10.18 -0.27 -2.31
CA PHE A 41 8.98 -0.70 -3.02
C PHE A 41 8.42 -2.02 -2.48
N ASP A 42 9.26 -3.04 -2.30
CA ASP A 42 8.85 -4.33 -1.77
C ASP A 42 8.32 -4.20 -0.32
N GLU A 43 8.93 -3.34 0.50
CA GLU A 43 8.44 -3.02 1.84
C GLU A 43 7.07 -2.33 1.80
N ILE A 44 6.87 -1.35 0.92
CA ILE A 44 5.59 -0.65 0.78
C ILE A 44 4.51 -1.60 0.28
N ILE A 45 4.82 -2.51 -0.65
CA ILE A 45 3.90 -3.57 -1.09
C ILE A 45 3.49 -4.42 0.11
N HIS A 46 4.44 -4.85 0.94
CA HIS A 46 4.15 -5.61 2.15
C HIS A 46 3.25 -4.84 3.12
N TYR A 47 3.57 -3.58 3.43
CA TYR A 47 2.75 -2.76 4.32
C TYR A 47 1.39 -2.38 3.74
N SER A 48 1.25 -2.32 2.41
CA SER A 48 -0.04 -2.06 1.75
C SER A 48 -1.08 -3.15 2.04
N LEU A 49 -0.63 -4.38 2.32
CA LEU A 49 -1.51 -5.48 2.72
C LEU A 49 -2.00 -5.31 4.16
N PHE A 50 -1.13 -4.89 5.08
CA PHE A 50 -1.57 -4.55 6.45
C PHE A 50 -2.51 -3.36 6.45
N TRP A 51 -2.18 -2.32 5.67
CA TRP A 51 -3.03 -1.16 5.50
C TRP A 51 -4.45 -1.55 5.08
N LYS A 52 -4.62 -2.33 4.00
CA LYS A 52 -5.98 -2.70 3.58
C LYS A 52 -6.72 -3.52 4.64
N ASN A 53 -6.01 -4.42 5.33
CA ASN A 53 -6.61 -5.27 6.35
C ASN A 53 -7.07 -4.45 7.56
N ILE A 54 -6.30 -3.44 7.96
CA ILE A 54 -6.65 -2.53 9.06
C ILE A 54 -7.84 -1.66 8.66
N TYR A 55 -7.79 -0.99 7.50
CA TYR A 55 -8.77 0.03 7.14
C TYR A 55 -10.08 -0.52 6.56
N TYR A 56 -10.05 -1.65 5.83
CA TYR A 56 -11.24 -2.20 5.18
C TYR A 56 -11.78 -3.46 5.85
N TYR A 57 -10.93 -4.24 6.51
CA TYR A 57 -11.35 -5.48 7.17
C TYR A 57 -11.35 -5.38 8.70
N GLY A 58 -10.94 -4.25 9.28
CA GLY A 58 -10.94 -4.02 10.73
C GLY A 58 -9.98 -4.93 11.50
N CYS A 59 -8.97 -5.49 10.83
CA CYS A 59 -7.98 -6.36 11.46
C CYS A 59 -7.12 -5.58 12.44
N LYS A 60 -6.77 -6.22 13.56
CA LYS A 60 -5.88 -5.63 14.57
C LYS A 60 -4.56 -6.38 14.59
N TYR A 61 -3.47 -5.63 14.40
CA TYR A 61 -2.11 -6.11 14.52
C TYR A 61 -1.44 -5.53 15.77
N ASN A 62 -0.18 -5.87 16.00
CA ASN A 62 0.60 -5.27 17.08
C ASN A 62 0.79 -3.76 16.87
N GLN A 63 1.13 -3.04 17.95
CA GLN A 63 1.25 -1.59 17.92
C GLN A 63 2.29 -1.08 16.92
N ASN A 64 3.38 -1.84 16.73
CA ASN A 64 4.45 -1.45 15.80
C ASN A 64 3.95 -1.39 14.36
N ILE A 65 3.14 -2.37 13.95
CA ILE A 65 2.50 -2.38 12.63
C ILE A 65 1.55 -1.19 12.50
N HIS A 66 0.70 -0.94 13.50
CA HIS A 66 -0.22 0.21 13.46
C HIS A 66 0.51 1.55 13.35
N ASN A 67 1.57 1.74 14.14
CA ASN A 67 2.39 2.95 14.07
C ASN A 67 2.98 3.13 12.67
N LYS A 68 3.58 2.07 12.11
CA LYS A 68 4.16 2.12 10.76
C LYS A 68 3.11 2.45 9.69
N ILE A 69 1.90 1.88 9.79
CA ILE A 69 0.81 2.17 8.86
C ILE A 69 0.33 3.62 9.00
N ASN A 70 0.26 4.15 10.21
CA ASN A 70 -0.11 5.55 10.44
C ASN A 70 0.95 6.51 9.88
N ASP A 71 2.23 6.21 10.06
CA ASP A 71 3.33 7.02 9.50
C ASP A 71 3.24 7.06 7.96
N LEU A 72 2.97 5.92 7.31
CA LEU A 72 2.79 5.84 5.86
C LEU A 72 1.52 6.55 5.38
N GLN A 73 0.45 6.53 6.17
CA GLN A 73 -0.81 7.20 5.82
C GLN A 73 -0.67 8.73 5.82
N GLN A 74 0.06 9.30 6.79
CA GLN A 74 0.31 10.74 6.87
C GLN A 74 1.06 11.31 5.66
N VAL A 75 1.75 10.47 4.87
CA VAL A 75 2.43 10.88 3.63
C VAL A 75 1.43 11.12 2.48
N ILE A 76 0.21 10.55 2.58
CA ILE A 76 -0.78 10.55 1.52
C ILE A 76 -1.80 11.69 1.67
N ASP A 77 -2.05 12.12 2.91
CA ASP A 77 -2.99 13.20 3.27
C ASP A 77 -2.40 14.60 3.02
#